data_AF-A0A504CDN2-F1
#
_entry.id   AF-A0A504CDN2-F1
#
_cell.length_a   1.000
_cell.length_b   1.000
_cell.length_c   1.000
_cell.angle_alpha   90.00
_cell.angle_beta   90.00
_cell.angle_gamma   90.00
#
_symmetry.space_group_name_H-M   'P 1'
#
loop_
_entity.id
_entity.type
_entity.pdbx_description
1 polymer ?
#
loop_
_entity_poly.entity_id
_entity_poly.type
_entity_poly.pdbx_seq_one_letter_code
_entity_poly.pdbx_strand_id
1 'polypeptide(L)'
;MKRIATEKLIGPRMLALAVGLVAFTSSANTRNNAEAGSSSAAQSPRTVKFRATAASGLFGKTLSLRGVLVGETEEREFARIRYPAFNQPISNRDWISVEGLSAAYLQLDIDPQFAMPGIHLHMRSDDPATSHYMFHKVGEQWIQAPRATKIDVFSYAGCGLTQQSWEDGGDFHHQDFFFEVDSGPDCAVADASSPSARGKPSVTPDSVKRSPSDGQSAPNP
;
A
#
# COMPACT_ATOMS: atom_id res chain seq x y z
N MET A 1 13.26 -61.13 -9.65
CA MET A 1 12.64 -61.34 -10.99
C MET A 1 12.26 -59.96 -11.53
N LYS A 2 12.70 -59.56 -12.74
CA LYS A 2 11.87 -59.43 -13.98
C LYS A 2 10.60 -58.56 -13.77
N ARG A 3 10.33 -57.45 -14.48
CA ARG A 3 10.81 -56.99 -15.82
C ARG A 3 10.89 -55.45 -15.95
N ILE A 4 11.52 -55.02 -17.06
CA ILE A 4 11.56 -53.66 -17.65
C ILE A 4 10.50 -53.53 -18.75
N ALA A 5 9.89 -52.35 -18.90
CA ALA A 5 9.33 -51.73 -20.13
C ALA A 5 8.95 -50.27 -19.76
N THR A 6 9.25 -49.17 -20.46
CA THR A 6 9.66 -48.86 -21.85
C THR A 6 8.53 -48.91 -22.90
N GLU A 7 8.01 -47.75 -23.29
CA GLU A 7 7.77 -47.21 -24.66
C GLU A 7 7.05 -45.84 -24.55
N LYS A 8 7.55 -44.74 -25.13
CA LYS A 8 7.39 -44.20 -26.51
C LYS A 8 5.93 -43.94 -26.94
N LEU A 9 5.55 -42.92 -27.71
CA LEU A 9 6.04 -41.59 -28.18
C LEU A 9 5.25 -41.28 -29.47
N ILE A 10 4.17 -40.49 -29.38
CA ILE A 10 3.44 -39.81 -30.49
C ILE A 10 2.78 -38.57 -29.85
N GLY A 11 2.68 -37.38 -30.45
CA GLY A 11 3.19 -36.82 -31.71
C GLY A 11 2.56 -35.42 -31.92
N PRO A 12 3.24 -34.41 -32.52
CA PRO A 12 2.76 -33.03 -32.50
C PRO A 12 1.66 -32.76 -33.52
N ARG A 13 0.69 -31.90 -33.17
CA ARG A 13 -0.19 -31.24 -34.14
C ARG A 13 0.18 -29.77 -34.26
N MET A 14 0.86 -29.43 -35.35
CA MET A 14 0.78 -28.06 -35.88
C MET A 14 -0.64 -27.80 -36.39
N LEU A 15 -1.14 -26.60 -36.18
CA LEU A 15 -2.13 -25.99 -37.05
C LEU A 15 -1.60 -24.61 -37.45
N ALA A 16 -1.59 -24.33 -38.74
CA ALA A 16 -0.97 -23.13 -39.29
C ALA A 16 -2.02 -22.23 -39.94
N LEU A 17 -1.70 -20.93 -39.93
CA LEU A 17 -2.06 -19.92 -40.93
C LEU A 17 -3.54 -19.45 -41.02
N ALA A 18 -3.72 -18.18 -40.70
CA ALA A 18 -4.55 -17.28 -41.50
C ALA A 18 -3.87 -15.90 -41.54
N VAL A 19 -3.45 -15.45 -42.73
CA VAL A 19 -2.87 -14.12 -42.95
C VAL A 19 -4.00 -13.14 -43.27
N GLY A 20 -4.13 -12.08 -42.48
CA GLY A 20 -5.07 -10.98 -42.71
C GLY A 20 -4.32 -9.66 -42.90
N LEU A 21 -3.88 -9.39 -44.13
CA LEU A 21 -3.25 -8.12 -44.48
C LEU A 21 -4.35 -7.08 -44.78
N VAL A 22 -4.48 -6.05 -43.94
CA VAL A 22 -5.35 -4.89 -44.20
C VAL A 22 -4.48 -3.66 -44.28
N ALA A 23 -4.30 -3.13 -45.50
CA ALA A 23 -3.68 -1.84 -45.73
C ALA A 23 -4.76 -0.75 -45.75
N PHE A 24 -4.65 0.24 -44.86
CA PHE A 24 -5.32 1.53 -45.02
C PHE A 24 -4.28 2.64 -45.09
N THR A 25 -4.52 3.59 -45.98
CA THR A 25 -3.58 4.62 -46.39
C THR A 25 -3.51 5.80 -45.42
N SER A 26 -2.37 6.47 -45.43
CA SER A 26 -2.11 7.65 -44.59
C SER A 26 -3.08 8.80 -44.86
N SER A 27 -3.49 9.48 -43.79
CA SER A 27 -3.83 10.90 -43.83
C SER A 27 -3.23 11.58 -42.61
N ALA A 28 -2.09 12.22 -42.83
CA ALA A 28 -1.49 13.10 -41.84
C ALA A 28 -2.27 14.41 -41.80
N ASN A 29 -2.74 14.81 -40.62
CA ASN A 29 -2.81 16.23 -40.31
C ASN A 29 -2.49 16.48 -38.83
N THR A 30 -1.59 17.43 -38.61
CA THR A 30 -0.91 17.69 -37.35
C THR A 30 -1.83 18.41 -36.38
N ARG A 31 -1.92 17.93 -35.13
CA ARG A 31 -2.16 18.78 -33.95
C ARG A 31 -1.68 18.10 -32.68
N ASN A 32 -0.67 18.75 -32.09
CA ASN A 32 -0.01 18.45 -30.83
C ASN A 32 -1.00 18.02 -29.73
N ASN A 33 -0.69 16.91 -29.06
CA ASN A 33 -0.50 16.92 -27.61
C ASN A 33 0.44 15.77 -27.24
N ALA A 34 1.60 16.14 -26.71
CA ALA A 34 2.54 15.20 -26.13
C ALA A 34 2.00 14.63 -24.82
N GLU A 35 2.50 13.45 -24.47
CA GLU A 35 2.76 13.03 -23.09
C GLU A 35 1.66 13.30 -22.05
N ALA A 36 0.71 12.37 -21.97
CA ALA A 36 0.20 11.90 -20.69
C ALA A 36 0.86 10.57 -20.30
N GLY A 37 2.18 10.49 -20.50
CA GLY A 37 2.97 9.54 -19.71
C GLY A 37 2.79 9.96 -18.26
N SER A 38 2.15 9.11 -17.45
CA SER A 38 2.05 9.36 -16.01
C SER A 38 3.46 9.39 -15.46
N SER A 39 4.01 10.59 -15.30
CA SER A 39 5.25 10.80 -14.58
C SER A 39 5.02 10.35 -13.16
N SER A 40 5.46 9.12 -12.86
CA SER A 40 5.82 8.74 -11.51
C SER A 40 6.79 9.81 -11.03
N ALA A 41 6.30 10.76 -10.23
CA ALA A 41 7.14 11.71 -9.53
C ALA A 41 8.20 10.85 -8.83
N ALA A 42 9.46 11.00 -9.25
CA ALA A 42 10.49 10.01 -8.97
C ALA A 42 10.62 9.84 -7.46
N GLN A 43 10.05 8.75 -6.94
CA GLN A 43 10.02 8.52 -5.51
C GLN A 43 11.46 8.32 -5.06
N SER A 44 11.94 9.25 -4.24
CA SER A 44 13.27 9.18 -3.65
C SER A 44 13.45 7.79 -3.01
N PRO A 45 14.59 7.11 -3.21
CA PRO A 45 14.86 5.85 -2.54
C PRO A 45 14.76 6.01 -1.03
N ARG A 46 13.84 5.28 -0.38
CA ARG A 46 13.65 5.28 1.07
C ARG A 46 14.25 4.01 1.69
N THR A 47 14.55 4.09 2.99
CA THR A 47 15.08 2.97 3.78
C THR A 47 14.13 2.67 4.94
N VAL A 48 13.85 1.38 5.16
CA VAL A 48 13.16 0.88 6.36
C VAL A 48 14.12 -0.01 7.12
N LYS A 49 14.21 0.19 8.43
CA LYS A 49 14.68 -0.83 9.37
C LYS A 49 13.48 -1.34 10.15
N PHE A 50 13.40 -2.64 10.37
CA PHE A 50 12.42 -3.22 11.27
C PHE A 50 13.02 -4.35 12.09
N ARG A 51 12.45 -4.60 13.27
CA ARG A 51 12.74 -5.78 14.10
C ARG A 51 11.52 -6.20 14.88
N ALA A 52 11.32 -7.51 15.04
CA ALA A 52 10.35 -8.02 16.00
C ALA A 52 10.91 -7.95 17.42
N THR A 53 10.15 -7.39 18.35
CA THR A 53 10.55 -7.26 19.75
C THR A 53 9.94 -8.37 20.60
N ALA A 54 8.70 -8.79 20.35
CA ALA A 54 8.05 -9.92 21.03
C ALA A 54 6.89 -10.50 20.20
N ALA A 55 6.40 -11.67 20.61
CA ALA A 55 5.10 -12.20 20.17
C ALA A 55 4.50 -13.08 21.27
N SER A 56 3.18 -13.20 21.28
CA SER A 56 2.35 -13.91 22.27
C SER A 56 1.17 -14.61 21.59
N GLY A 57 0.30 -15.26 22.36
CA GLY A 57 -0.94 -15.84 21.84
C GLY A 57 -0.81 -17.30 21.38
N LEU A 58 -1.94 -17.92 21.03
CA LEU A 58 -2.00 -19.37 20.79
C LEU A 58 -1.72 -19.76 19.34
N PHE A 59 -1.70 -18.82 18.41
CA PHE A 59 -1.62 -19.11 16.98
C PHE A 59 -0.22 -18.91 16.42
N GLY A 60 0.19 -19.80 15.52
CA GLY A 60 1.38 -19.62 14.72
C GLY A 60 1.16 -18.47 13.75
N LYS A 61 2.07 -17.50 13.70
CA LYS A 61 1.93 -16.34 12.82
C LYS A 61 3.26 -15.89 12.25
N THR A 62 3.21 -15.18 11.13
CA THR A 62 4.36 -14.70 10.37
C THR A 62 4.19 -13.22 10.09
N LEU A 63 5.11 -12.39 10.59
CA LEU A 63 5.21 -10.99 10.20
C LEU A 63 6.22 -10.87 9.07
N SER A 64 5.81 -10.33 7.93
CA SER A 64 6.68 -10.06 6.77
C SER A 64 6.76 -8.57 6.47
N LEU A 65 7.97 -8.08 6.17
CA LEU A 65 8.17 -6.78 5.53
C LEU A 65 8.17 -6.99 4.02
N ARG A 66 7.24 -6.33 3.34
CA ARG A 66 7.01 -6.44 1.90
C ARG A 66 6.97 -5.04 1.27
N GLY A 67 7.20 -4.94 -0.03
CA GLY A 67 7.28 -3.65 -0.69
C GLY A 67 7.73 -3.73 -2.15
N VAL A 68 8.11 -2.60 -2.72
CA VAL A 68 8.59 -2.44 -4.10
C VAL A 68 9.88 -1.61 -4.07
N LEU A 69 10.87 -1.96 -4.90
CA LEU A 69 12.09 -1.15 -5.05
C LEU A 69 11.88 0.01 -6.04
N VAL A 70 12.73 1.03 -5.97
CA VAL A 70 12.71 2.14 -6.94
C VAL A 70 13.04 1.61 -8.34
N GLY A 71 12.12 1.85 -9.29
CA GLY A 71 12.22 1.35 -10.66
C GLY A 71 11.65 -0.05 -10.88
N GLU A 72 11.28 -0.77 -9.82
CA GLU A 72 10.51 -2.02 -9.93
C GLU A 72 9.00 -1.75 -9.91
N THR A 73 8.22 -2.66 -10.49
CA THR A 73 6.74 -2.66 -10.42
C THR A 73 6.17 -3.83 -9.64
N GLU A 74 7.01 -4.82 -9.30
CA GLU A 74 6.59 -6.05 -8.63
C GLU A 74 6.80 -5.95 -7.12
N GLU A 75 5.81 -6.42 -6.37
CA GLU A 75 5.89 -6.54 -4.92
C GLU A 75 6.77 -7.75 -4.53
N ARG A 76 7.62 -7.55 -3.51
CA ARG A 76 8.56 -8.54 -3.00
C ARG A 76 8.48 -8.63 -1.48
N GLU A 77 8.75 -9.82 -0.95
CA GLU A 77 9.05 -10.00 0.47
C GLU A 77 10.55 -9.79 0.68
N PHE A 78 10.92 -8.85 1.55
CA PHE A 78 12.31 -8.58 1.89
C PHE A 78 12.76 -9.31 3.15
N ALA A 79 11.82 -9.60 4.05
CA ALA A 79 12.10 -10.24 5.31
C ALA A 79 10.86 -10.87 5.93
N ARG A 80 11.10 -11.88 6.78
CA ARG A 80 10.08 -12.74 7.38
C ARG A 80 10.48 -13.10 8.81
N ILE A 81 9.59 -12.92 9.76
CA ILE A 81 9.77 -13.30 11.16
C ILE A 81 8.62 -14.21 11.58
N ARG A 82 8.94 -15.43 12.02
CA ARG A 82 7.95 -16.44 12.42
C ARG A 82 7.84 -16.52 13.94
N TYR A 83 6.60 -16.56 14.42
CA TYR A 83 6.22 -16.99 15.75
C TYR A 83 5.54 -18.37 15.64
N PRO A 84 6.11 -19.46 16.18
CA PRO A 84 5.60 -20.81 15.95
C PRO A 84 4.52 -21.27 16.96
N ALA A 85 3.74 -20.33 17.52
CA ALA A 85 2.70 -20.54 18.56
C ALA A 85 3.22 -20.79 20.00
N PHE A 86 2.29 -20.94 20.94
CA PHE A 86 2.51 -21.40 22.32
C PHE A 86 3.61 -20.66 23.12
N ASN A 87 3.67 -19.34 22.98
CA ASN A 87 4.67 -18.44 23.60
C ASN A 87 6.13 -18.84 23.32
N GLN A 88 6.38 -19.53 22.20
CA GLN A 88 7.73 -19.82 21.74
C GLN A 88 8.43 -18.56 21.21
N PRO A 89 9.78 -18.50 21.27
CA PRO A 89 10.51 -17.34 20.77
C PRO A 89 10.31 -17.13 19.26
N ILE A 90 10.24 -15.86 18.88
CA ILE A 90 10.28 -15.41 17.48
C ILE A 90 11.62 -15.74 16.82
N SER A 91 11.58 -16.05 15.52
CA SER A 91 12.74 -16.54 14.76
C SER A 91 13.88 -15.54 14.56
N ASN A 92 13.63 -14.24 14.73
CA ASN A 92 14.62 -13.17 14.63
C ASN A 92 14.18 -11.95 15.46
N ARG A 93 15.13 -11.24 16.07
CA ARG A 93 14.94 -10.00 16.87
C ARG A 93 15.91 -8.88 16.46
N ASP A 94 16.80 -9.14 15.52
CA ASP A 94 17.78 -8.16 15.03
C ASP A 94 17.13 -7.17 14.07
N TRP A 95 17.78 -6.01 13.91
CA TRP A 95 17.40 -5.02 12.92
C TRP A 95 17.67 -5.52 11.51
N ILE A 96 16.61 -5.68 10.72
CA ILE A 96 16.68 -5.96 9.30
C ILE A 96 16.48 -4.64 8.56
N SER A 97 17.49 -4.23 7.79
CA SER A 97 17.47 -2.98 7.02
C SER A 97 17.24 -3.28 5.54
N VAL A 98 16.33 -2.54 4.92
CA VAL A 98 15.98 -2.64 3.50
C VAL A 98 16.04 -1.23 2.91
N GLU A 99 16.89 -1.07 1.90
CA GLU A 99 17.16 0.20 1.23
C GLU A 99 16.59 0.19 -0.19
N GLY A 100 16.48 1.37 -0.82
CA GLY A 100 16.06 1.45 -2.22
C GLY A 100 14.57 1.27 -2.45
N LEU A 101 13.73 1.41 -1.42
CA LEU A 101 12.30 1.17 -1.48
C LEU A 101 11.53 2.37 -2.04
N SER A 102 10.57 2.10 -2.94
CA SER A 102 9.56 3.04 -3.41
C SER A 102 8.28 2.97 -2.54
N ALA A 103 7.90 1.77 -2.10
CA ALA A 103 6.77 1.53 -1.18
C ALA A 103 7.07 0.37 -0.22
N ALA A 104 6.52 0.42 1.00
CA ALA A 104 6.67 -0.65 2.00
C ALA A 104 5.42 -0.78 2.88
N TYR A 105 5.03 -2.02 3.16
CA TYR A 105 3.93 -2.36 4.06
C TYR A 105 4.29 -3.63 4.82
N LEU A 106 3.64 -3.80 5.97
CA LEU A 106 3.78 -4.99 6.78
C LEU A 106 2.59 -5.92 6.48
N GLN A 107 2.85 -7.23 6.56
CA GLN A 107 1.84 -8.27 6.42
C GLN A 107 1.94 -9.23 7.61
N LEU A 108 0.81 -9.49 8.28
CA LEU A 108 0.67 -10.58 9.25
C LEU A 108 -0.14 -11.71 8.61
N ASP A 109 0.49 -12.90 8.54
CA ASP A 109 -0.15 -14.13 8.12
C ASP A 109 -0.34 -15.06 9.34
N ILE A 110 -1.56 -15.53 9.55
CA ILE A 110 -1.88 -16.55 10.56
C ILE A 110 -1.75 -17.92 9.90
N ASP A 111 -1.10 -18.87 10.58
CA ASP A 111 -0.94 -20.23 10.09
C ASP A 111 -2.33 -20.89 9.91
N PRO A 112 -2.71 -21.35 8.69
CA PRO A 112 -4.05 -21.84 8.39
C PRO A 112 -4.54 -23.00 9.26
N GLN A 113 -3.65 -23.70 9.98
CA GLN A 113 -4.07 -24.72 10.96
C GLN A 113 -4.89 -24.13 12.13
N PHE A 114 -4.82 -22.82 12.35
CA PHE A 114 -5.59 -22.08 13.38
C PHE A 114 -6.77 -21.29 12.79
N ALA A 115 -7.16 -21.55 11.54
CA ALA A 115 -8.24 -20.84 10.88
C ALA A 115 -9.60 -21.02 11.61
N MET A 116 -10.14 -19.91 12.13
CA MET A 116 -11.48 -19.86 12.72
C MET A 116 -12.43 -19.03 11.84
N PRO A 117 -13.73 -19.34 11.80
CA PRO A 117 -14.71 -18.56 11.05
C PRO A 117 -14.71 -17.08 11.47
N GLY A 118 -14.55 -16.18 10.51
CA GLY A 118 -14.54 -14.73 10.74
C GLY A 118 -13.16 -14.12 11.00
N ILE A 119 -12.09 -14.91 11.07
CA ILE A 119 -10.72 -14.41 11.27
C ILE A 119 -10.02 -14.16 9.92
N HIS A 120 -9.30 -13.04 9.83
CA HIS A 120 -8.46 -12.71 8.68
C HIS A 120 -7.12 -13.45 8.74
N LEU A 121 -6.95 -14.52 7.96
CA LEU A 121 -5.69 -15.25 7.86
C LEU A 121 -4.54 -14.45 7.21
N HIS A 122 -4.89 -13.44 6.43
CA HIS A 122 -3.97 -12.56 5.73
C HIS A 122 -4.38 -11.12 6.02
N MET A 123 -3.50 -10.36 6.67
CA MET A 123 -3.74 -8.96 7.01
C MET A 123 -2.55 -8.11 6.56
N ARG A 124 -2.84 -6.98 5.93
CA ARG A 124 -1.83 -6.04 5.43
C ARG A 124 -2.06 -4.62 5.94
N SER A 125 -1.00 -3.85 6.08
CA SER A 125 -1.08 -2.44 6.51
C SER A 125 -1.60 -1.53 5.39
N ASP A 126 -1.39 -1.88 4.13
CA ASP A 126 -1.87 -1.16 2.93
C ASP A 126 -3.29 -1.55 2.47
N ASP A 127 -3.97 -2.43 3.21
CA ASP A 127 -5.37 -2.82 2.99
C ASP A 127 -6.30 -2.14 4.02
N PRO A 128 -7.24 -1.26 3.61
CA PRO A 128 -8.15 -0.57 4.51
C PRO A 128 -9.11 -1.52 5.27
N ALA A 129 -9.27 -2.76 4.83
CA ALA A 129 -10.04 -3.78 5.55
C ALA A 129 -9.30 -4.29 6.79
N THR A 130 -7.96 -4.40 6.75
CA THR A 130 -7.16 -5.08 7.81
C THR A 130 -6.13 -4.20 8.51
N SER A 131 -5.85 -3.00 8.01
CA SER A 131 -4.87 -2.09 8.61
C SER A 131 -5.15 -1.72 10.08
N HIS A 132 -6.43 -1.69 10.46
CA HIS A 132 -6.89 -1.36 11.81
C HIS A 132 -6.58 -2.43 12.87
N TYR A 133 -6.01 -3.56 12.48
CA TYR A 133 -5.42 -4.54 13.40
C TYR A 133 -4.03 -4.13 13.91
N MET A 134 -3.43 -3.07 13.32
CA MET A 134 -2.21 -2.46 13.82
C MET A 134 -2.47 -1.48 14.95
N PHE A 135 -1.52 -1.40 15.87
CA PHE A 135 -1.48 -0.46 16.99
C PHE A 135 -0.12 0.25 17.02
N HIS A 136 -0.08 1.46 17.57
CA HIS A 136 1.16 2.17 17.89
C HIS A 136 1.21 2.54 19.38
N LYS A 137 2.41 2.62 19.96
CA LYS A 137 2.56 2.98 21.37
C LYS A 137 2.60 4.50 21.56
N VAL A 138 1.78 5.02 22.48
CA VAL A 138 1.83 6.42 22.95
C VAL A 138 1.97 6.40 24.47
N GLY A 139 3.18 6.72 24.96
CA GLY A 139 3.53 6.52 26.36
C GLY A 139 3.44 5.03 26.74
N GLU A 140 2.49 4.68 27.62
CA GLU A 140 2.21 3.30 28.02
C GLU A 140 0.93 2.71 27.40
N GLN A 141 0.29 3.41 26.46
CA GLN A 141 -0.95 2.96 25.82
C GLN A 141 -0.72 2.49 24.38
N TRP A 142 -1.39 1.40 23.99
CA TRP A 142 -1.52 0.97 22.60
C TRP A 142 -2.74 1.63 21.97
N ILE A 143 -2.53 2.40 20.91
CA ILE A 143 -3.58 3.12 20.19
C ILE A 143 -3.82 2.41 18.87
N GLN A 144 -5.08 1.98 18.64
CA GLN A 144 -5.50 1.31 17.42
C GLN A 144 -5.39 2.23 16.21
N ALA A 145 -4.94 1.71 15.07
CA ALA A 145 -4.91 2.45 13.82
C ALA A 145 -6.33 2.74 13.28
N PRO A 146 -6.54 3.85 12.55
CA PRO A 146 -7.86 4.18 12.01
C PRO A 146 -8.43 3.12 11.07
N ARG A 147 -9.72 2.83 11.22
CA ARG A 147 -10.47 1.95 10.30
C ARG A 147 -10.52 2.53 8.89
N ALA A 148 -10.69 1.65 7.90
CA ALA A 148 -10.85 2.01 6.48
C ALA A 148 -9.72 2.87 5.88
N THR A 149 -8.52 2.85 6.48
CA THR A 149 -7.38 3.70 6.12
C THR A 149 -6.20 2.84 5.68
N LYS A 150 -5.41 3.27 4.69
CA LYS A 150 -4.17 2.59 4.31
C LYS A 150 -3.00 3.12 5.14
N ILE A 151 -2.09 2.25 5.55
CA ILE A 151 -0.90 2.58 6.35
C ILE A 151 0.36 2.21 5.54
N ASP A 152 1.01 3.24 4.96
CA ASP A 152 2.38 3.13 4.44
C ASP A 152 3.36 3.12 5.63
N VAL A 153 4.26 2.15 5.67
CA VAL A 153 5.20 1.95 6.79
C VAL A 153 6.06 3.19 7.03
N PHE A 154 6.47 3.86 5.96
CA PHE A 154 7.21 5.13 6.04
C PHE A 154 6.39 6.23 6.71
N SER A 155 5.13 6.40 6.31
CA SER A 155 4.26 7.46 6.84
C SER A 155 3.96 7.29 8.33
N TYR A 156 3.83 6.04 8.79
CA TYR A 156 3.45 5.72 10.16
C TYR A 156 4.67 5.81 11.09
N ALA A 157 5.77 5.11 10.77
CA ALA A 157 6.99 5.14 11.57
C ALA A 157 7.73 6.48 11.49
N GLY A 158 7.69 7.15 10.33
CA GLY A 158 8.34 8.44 10.10
C GLY A 158 7.79 9.59 10.93
N CYS A 159 6.55 9.46 11.43
CA CYS A 159 5.98 10.38 12.42
C CYS A 159 6.29 9.97 13.88
N GLY A 160 7.38 9.22 14.10
CA GLY A 160 7.84 8.83 15.44
C GLY A 160 7.08 7.66 16.06
N LEU A 161 6.10 7.07 15.35
CA LEU A 161 5.35 5.90 15.80
C LEU A 161 6.16 4.62 15.57
N THR A 162 7.38 4.58 16.13
CA THR A 162 8.37 3.52 15.86
C THR A 162 8.03 2.22 16.58
N GLN A 163 7.40 2.29 17.76
CA GLN A 163 6.92 1.12 18.50
C GLN A 163 5.50 0.77 18.08
N GLN A 164 5.34 -0.43 17.50
CA GLN A 164 4.11 -0.89 16.87
C GLN A 164 3.78 -2.33 17.30
N SER A 165 2.53 -2.71 17.12
CA SER A 165 2.08 -4.08 17.32
C SER A 165 0.91 -4.43 16.40
N TRP A 166 0.61 -5.73 16.32
CA TRP A 166 -0.45 -6.31 15.51
C TRP A 166 -1.27 -7.30 16.35
N GLU A 167 -2.58 -7.24 16.23
CA GLU A 167 -3.58 -8.10 16.87
C GLU A 167 -4.08 -9.17 15.88
N ASP A 168 -4.17 -10.45 16.28
CA ASP A 168 -4.38 -11.57 15.34
C ASP A 168 -5.84 -12.04 15.11
N GLY A 169 -6.83 -11.30 15.60
CA GLY A 169 -8.26 -11.53 15.38
C GLY A 169 -9.05 -12.00 16.60
N GLY A 170 -8.42 -12.04 17.77
CA GLY A 170 -9.05 -12.27 19.06
C GLY A 170 -9.78 -11.03 19.58
N ASP A 171 -9.11 -10.23 20.42
CA ASP A 171 -9.68 -9.01 20.99
C ASP A 171 -8.70 -7.84 20.91
N PHE A 172 -9.21 -6.63 20.66
CA PHE A 172 -8.39 -5.42 20.52
C PHE A 172 -7.80 -4.90 21.85
N HIS A 173 -7.92 -5.63 22.96
CA HIS A 173 -7.26 -5.30 24.23
C HIS A 173 -5.92 -5.99 24.41
N HIS A 174 -5.69 -7.12 23.72
CA HIS A 174 -4.42 -7.83 23.68
C HIS A 174 -3.77 -7.68 22.30
N GLN A 175 -2.45 -7.58 22.25
CA GLN A 175 -1.71 -7.53 20.98
C GLN A 175 -0.74 -8.71 20.93
N ASP A 176 -0.54 -9.29 19.76
CA ASP A 176 0.04 -10.63 19.62
C ASP A 176 1.41 -10.64 18.94
N PHE A 177 1.76 -9.57 18.25
CA PHE A 177 3.07 -9.41 17.62
C PHE A 177 3.56 -7.97 17.81
N PHE A 178 4.71 -7.81 18.44
CA PHE A 178 5.30 -6.52 18.79
C PHE A 178 6.58 -6.32 18.00
N PHE A 179 6.77 -5.10 17.47
CA PHE A 179 7.89 -4.79 16.61
C PHE A 179 8.24 -3.31 16.67
N GLU A 180 9.44 -3.01 16.19
CA GLU A 180 9.92 -1.64 16.00
C GLU A 180 10.22 -1.40 14.53
N VAL A 181 9.91 -0.19 14.08
CA VAL A 181 10.19 0.31 12.72
C VAL A 181 10.92 1.65 12.84
N ASP A 182 12.01 1.80 12.10
CA ASP A 182 12.71 3.07 11.87
C ASP A 182 12.73 3.33 10.36
N SER A 183 12.14 4.43 9.92
CA SER A 183 12.07 4.84 8.51
C SER A 183 12.63 6.25 8.28
N GLY A 184 13.47 6.75 9.19
CA GLY A 184 13.89 8.15 9.19
C GLY A 184 12.75 9.13 9.52
N PRO A 185 12.98 10.46 9.40
CA PRO A 185 12.04 11.50 9.83
C PRO A 185 10.94 11.83 8.79
N ASP A 186 10.72 10.97 7.79
CA ASP A 186 9.84 11.22 6.65
C ASP A 186 8.35 11.08 7.02
N CYS A 187 7.87 12.05 7.79
CA CYS A 187 6.48 12.21 8.19
C CYS A 187 5.62 12.75 7.02
N ALA A 188 5.66 12.04 5.90
CA ALA A 188 4.71 12.18 4.81
C ALA A 188 3.49 11.31 5.15
N VAL A 189 2.57 11.83 5.96
CA VAL A 189 1.25 11.21 6.15
C VAL A 189 0.63 11.08 4.77
N ALA A 190 0.50 9.85 4.29
CA ALA A 190 -0.12 9.59 3.00
C ALA A 190 -1.60 9.92 3.13
N ASP A 191 -1.97 11.12 2.68
CA ASP A 191 -3.34 11.61 2.73
C ASP A 191 -4.26 10.60 2.03
N ALA A 192 -5.05 9.85 2.82
CA ALA A 192 -6.01 8.86 2.30
C ALA A 192 -7.19 9.53 1.56
N SER A 193 -7.03 10.80 1.23
CA SER A 193 -7.98 11.71 0.60
C SER A 193 -7.32 12.38 -0.61
N SER A 194 -7.17 11.65 -1.72
CA SER A 194 -7.14 12.28 -3.04
C SER A 194 -8.59 12.37 -3.58
N PRO A 195 -9.33 13.45 -3.30
CA PRO A 195 -10.58 13.69 -4.02
C PRO A 195 -10.24 13.97 -5.49
N SER A 196 -10.60 13.01 -6.35
CA SER A 196 -10.55 13.21 -7.80
C SER A 196 -11.21 14.53 -8.19
N ALA A 197 -10.59 15.23 -9.14
CA ALA A 197 -10.83 16.62 -9.50
C ALA A 197 -12.32 17.03 -9.53
N ARG A 198 -12.82 17.63 -8.44
CA ARG A 198 -14.10 18.35 -8.45
C ARG A 198 -13.81 19.80 -8.87
N GLY A 199 -14.10 20.12 -10.12
CA GLY A 199 -13.66 21.34 -10.79
C GLY A 199 -14.06 22.63 -10.05
N LYS A 200 -13.13 23.58 -9.96
CA LYS A 200 -13.44 24.97 -9.63
C LYS A 200 -14.31 25.57 -10.75
N PRO A 201 -15.47 26.19 -10.46
CA PRO A 201 -16.13 27.02 -11.45
C PRO A 201 -15.24 28.24 -11.73
N SER A 202 -14.85 28.41 -13.00
CA SER A 202 -14.17 29.61 -13.47
C SER A 202 -15.16 30.77 -13.48
N VAL A 203 -14.91 31.80 -12.68
CA VAL A 203 -15.63 33.08 -12.76
C VAL A 203 -14.78 34.04 -13.59
N THR A 204 -15.15 34.22 -14.85
CA THR A 204 -14.60 35.27 -15.71
C THR A 204 -15.19 36.64 -15.32
N PRO A 205 -14.35 37.69 -15.15
CA PRO A 205 -14.83 39.04 -14.94
C PRO A 205 -15.03 39.74 -16.29
N ASP A 206 -16.28 39.80 -16.76
CA ASP A 206 -16.60 40.51 -18.02
C ASP A 206 -17.10 41.94 -17.83
N SER A 207 -16.66 42.79 -18.74
CA SER A 207 -16.62 44.24 -18.64
C SER A 207 -17.99 44.96 -18.65
N VAL A 208 -18.10 45.95 -17.77
CA VAL A 208 -18.60 47.33 -18.00
C VAL A 208 -19.65 47.52 -19.12
N LYS A 209 -20.84 48.02 -18.74
CA LYS A 209 -21.61 48.93 -19.61
C LYS A 209 -22.10 50.16 -18.84
N ARG A 210 -21.70 51.34 -19.30
CA ARG A 210 -22.06 52.68 -18.79
C ARG A 210 -23.42 53.13 -19.32
N SER A 211 -24.04 54.09 -18.61
CA SER A 211 -24.78 55.30 -19.10
C SER A 211 -25.97 55.68 -18.19
N PRO A 212 -26.41 56.96 -18.15
CA PRO A 212 -26.45 57.72 -16.90
C PRO A 212 -27.79 58.48 -16.65
N SER A 213 -27.73 59.61 -15.92
CA SER A 213 -28.80 60.61 -15.60
C SER A 213 -29.93 60.12 -14.68
N ASP A 214 -30.59 60.93 -13.85
CA ASP A 214 -30.36 62.22 -13.13
C ASP A 214 -31.33 62.13 -11.92
N GLY A 215 -31.20 62.71 -10.72
CA GLY A 215 -30.77 64.03 -10.27
C GLY A 215 -31.55 64.39 -8.98
N GLN A 216 -31.19 65.51 -8.32
CA GLN A 216 -31.96 66.27 -7.30
C GLN A 216 -32.21 65.69 -5.88
N SER A 217 -31.37 66.17 -4.95
CA SER A 217 -31.69 66.94 -3.73
C SER A 217 -33.01 66.74 -2.96
N ALA A 218 -32.90 66.43 -1.65
CA ALA A 218 -33.27 67.32 -0.53
C ALA A 218 -32.87 66.70 0.85
N PRO A 219 -32.65 67.50 1.92
CA PRO A 219 -32.28 67.01 3.25
C PRO A 219 -33.43 67.02 4.28
N ASN A 220 -33.37 66.09 5.27
CA ASN A 220 -33.88 66.13 6.66
C ASN A 220 -35.34 66.58 6.95
N PRO A 221 -35.97 66.08 8.04
CA PRO A 221 -35.56 66.29 9.43
C PRO A 221 -34.74 65.14 10.05
#